data_AF-A0A6P6PYE9-F1
#
_entry.id   AF-A0A6P6PYE9-F1
#
_cell.length_a   1.000
_cell.length_b   1.000
_cell.length_c   1.000
_cell.angle_alpha   90.00
_cell.angle_beta   90.00
_cell.angle_gamma   90.00
#
_symmetry.space_group_name_H-M   'P 1'
#
loop_
_entity.id
_entity.type
_entity.pdbx_description
1 polymer ?
#
loop_
_entity_poly.entity_id
_entity_poly.type
_entity_poly.pdbx_seq_one_letter_code
_entity_poly.pdbx_strand_id
1 'polypeptide(L)'
;MDFRNGFAQLCYGDFDKNKPCYNEKLPGTLKQFSDFLGNRKWFAGDKITFVDFIMYELLDLHRMFHPECLDDYRNLRSFLDHFESLEKIAEYMKSGKFIKTPVNNKMAKWGK
;
A
#
# COMPACT_ATOMS: atom_id res chain seq x y z
N MET A 1 -13.68 -10.00 2.38
CA MET A 1 -12.55 -9.66 3.26
C MET A 1 -12.00 -8.33 2.78
N ASP A 2 -11.67 -7.41 3.69
CA ASP A 2 -11.07 -6.12 3.31
C ASP A 2 -9.63 -6.31 2.77
N PHE A 3 -9.10 -5.24 2.19
CA PHE A 3 -7.82 -5.26 1.49
C PHE A 3 -6.64 -5.67 2.37
N ARG A 4 -6.59 -5.19 3.63
CA ARG A 4 -5.54 -5.50 4.59
C ARG A 4 -5.59 -6.98 4.99
N ASN A 5 -6.78 -7.45 5.38
CA ASN A 5 -6.94 -8.84 5.80
C ASN A 5 -6.69 -9.82 4.64
N GLY A 6 -7.06 -9.45 3.41
CA GLY A 6 -6.76 -10.25 2.22
C GLY A 6 -5.25 -10.41 1.99
N PHE A 7 -4.48 -9.33 2.14
CA PHE A 7 -3.03 -9.37 2.00
C PHE A 7 -2.36 -10.17 3.15
N ALA A 8 -2.85 -10.01 4.39
CA ALA A 8 -2.40 -10.82 5.51
C ALA A 8 -2.67 -12.31 5.28
N GLN A 9 -3.88 -12.69 4.83
CA GLN A 9 -4.21 -14.07 4.52
C GLN A 9 -3.29 -14.66 3.44
N LEU A 10 -2.95 -13.87 2.42
CA LEU A 10 -1.96 -14.28 1.42
C LEU A 10 -0.59 -14.54 2.08
N CYS A 11 -0.09 -13.60 2.86
CA CYS A 11 1.25 -13.65 3.44
C CYS A 11 1.43 -14.78 4.48
N TYR A 12 0.39 -15.13 5.22
CA TYR A 12 0.46 -16.14 6.30
C TYR A 12 -0.13 -17.51 5.92
N GLY A 13 -0.74 -17.63 4.74
CA GLY A 13 -1.35 -18.87 4.25
C GLY A 13 -0.46 -19.66 3.27
N ASP A 14 -1.12 -20.42 2.38
CA ASP A 14 -0.49 -21.14 1.26
C ASP A 14 -0.12 -20.15 0.14
N PHE A 15 0.94 -19.38 0.38
CA PHE A 15 1.30 -18.19 -0.41
C PHE A 15 1.48 -18.48 -1.90
N ASP A 16 2.27 -19.49 -2.26
CA ASP A 16 2.59 -19.80 -3.66
C ASP A 16 1.34 -20.25 -4.43
N LYS A 17 0.45 -20.99 -3.77
CA LYS A 17 -0.84 -21.41 -4.34
C LYS A 17 -1.81 -20.25 -4.52
N ASN A 18 -1.87 -19.32 -3.57
CA ASN A 18 -2.87 -18.25 -3.54
C ASN A 18 -2.43 -16.98 -4.29
N LYS A 19 -1.13 -16.76 -4.47
CA LYS A 19 -0.57 -15.57 -5.12
C LYS A 19 -1.14 -15.30 -6.53
N PRO A 20 -1.30 -16.27 -7.44
CA PRO A 20 -1.86 -16.01 -8.76
C PRO A 20 -3.27 -15.42 -8.71
N CYS A 21 -4.16 -16.02 -7.91
CA CYS A 21 -5.54 -15.55 -7.72
C CYS A 21 -5.59 -14.18 -7.04
N TYR A 22 -4.67 -13.90 -6.10
CA TYR A 22 -4.55 -12.58 -5.49
C TYR A 22 -4.16 -11.52 -6.52
N ASN A 23 -3.13 -11.80 -7.33
CA ASN A 23 -2.64 -10.89 -8.37
C ASN A 23 -3.69 -10.61 -9.44
N GLU A 24 -4.51 -11.61 -9.82
CA GLU A 24 -5.61 -11.43 -10.77
C GLU A 24 -6.68 -10.43 -10.25
N LYS A 25 -6.95 -10.44 -8.95
CA LYS A 25 -7.97 -9.59 -8.32
C LYS A 25 -7.45 -8.21 -7.92
N LEU A 26 -6.14 -8.09 -7.70
CA LEU A 26 -5.50 -6.87 -7.20
C LEU A 26 -5.82 -5.62 -8.05
N PRO A 27 -5.74 -5.65 -9.40
CA PRO A 27 -6.12 -4.49 -10.22
C PRO A 27 -7.55 -4.01 -9.96
N GLY A 28 -8.51 -4.92 -9.78
CA GLY A 28 -9.89 -4.55 -9.50
C GLY A 28 -10.05 -3.78 -8.19
N THR A 29 -9.33 -4.17 -7.14
CA THR A 29 -9.32 -3.46 -5.86
C THR A 29 -8.58 -2.12 -5.94
N LEU A 30 -7.43 -2.08 -6.61
CA LEU A 30 -6.67 -0.83 -6.81
C LEU A 30 -7.48 0.18 -7.62
N LYS A 31 -8.22 -0.27 -8.63
CA LYS A 31 -9.15 0.58 -9.38
C LYS A 31 -10.20 1.21 -8.49
N GLN A 32 -10.78 0.48 -7.54
CA GLN A 32 -11.76 1.04 -6.60
C GLN A 32 -11.16 2.17 -5.74
N PHE A 33 -9.93 2.00 -5.24
CA PHE A 33 -9.24 3.06 -4.50
C PHE A 33 -8.88 4.25 -5.39
N SER A 34 -8.42 4.00 -6.61
CA SER A 34 -8.14 5.04 -7.60
C SER A 34 -9.40 5.85 -7.92
N ASP A 35 -10.51 5.18 -8.21
CA ASP A 35 -11.80 5.82 -8.51
C ASP A 35 -12.30 6.64 -7.30
N PHE A 36 -12.13 6.10 -6.08
CA PHE A 36 -12.54 6.78 -4.85
C PHE A 36 -11.69 8.02 -4.54
N LEU A 37 -10.37 7.93 -4.66
CA LEU A 37 -9.48 9.09 -4.52
C LEU A 37 -9.83 10.15 -5.57
N GLY A 38 -10.05 9.71 -6.82
CA GLY A 38 -10.39 10.58 -7.95
C GLY A 38 -9.32 11.67 -8.13
N ASN A 39 -9.76 12.93 -8.08
CA ASN A 39 -8.90 14.11 -8.20
C ASN A 39 -8.56 14.74 -6.82
N ARG A 40 -8.95 14.11 -5.71
CA ARG A 40 -8.66 14.65 -4.37
C ARG A 40 -7.19 14.46 -4.04
N LYS A 41 -6.70 15.35 -3.18
CA LYS A 41 -5.34 15.29 -2.65
C LYS A 41 -5.18 14.17 -1.61
N TRP A 42 -6.21 13.97 -0.79
CA TRP A 42 -6.26 12.99 0.29
C TRP A 42 -7.55 12.18 0.19
N PHE A 43 -7.56 10.97 0.77
CA PHE A 43 -8.73 10.07 0.74
C PHE A 43 -9.96 10.67 1.43
N ALA A 44 -9.76 11.56 2.41
CA ALA A 44 -10.84 12.26 3.11
C ALA A 44 -11.19 13.65 2.54
N GLY A 45 -10.55 14.09 1.44
CA GLY A 45 -10.77 15.42 0.85
C GLY A 45 -9.49 16.25 0.74
N ASP A 46 -9.57 17.51 1.16
CA ASP A 46 -8.48 18.49 0.96
C ASP A 46 -7.46 18.50 2.11
N LYS A 47 -7.84 17.96 3.27
CA LYS A 47 -6.99 17.88 4.46
C LYS A 47 -6.58 16.43 4.71
N ILE A 48 -5.31 16.24 5.06
CA ILE A 48 -4.80 14.94 5.48
C ILE A 48 -5.49 14.51 6.77
N THR A 49 -5.76 13.22 6.87
CA THR A 49 -6.32 12.56 8.05
C THR A 49 -5.52 11.29 8.36
N PHE A 50 -5.81 10.65 9.49
CA PHE A 50 -5.16 9.38 9.84
C PHE A 50 -5.44 8.26 8.82
N VAL A 51 -6.53 8.35 8.05
CA VAL A 51 -6.88 7.37 7.02
C VAL A 51 -5.84 7.37 5.89
N ASP A 52 -5.24 8.52 5.58
CA ASP A 52 -4.20 8.62 4.56
C ASP A 52 -2.93 7.87 4.94
N PHE A 53 -2.61 7.76 6.24
CA PHE A 53 -1.48 6.96 6.72
C PHE A 53 -1.76 5.46 6.52
N ILE A 54 -2.99 5.03 6.76
CA ILE A 54 -3.42 3.64 6.52
C ILE A 54 -3.38 3.32 5.02
N MET A 55 -3.87 4.23 4.18
CA MET A 55 -3.84 4.05 2.73
C MET A 55 -2.41 4.08 2.17
N TYR A 56 -1.55 4.96 2.67
CA TYR A 56 -0.14 4.98 2.33
C TYR A 56 0.53 3.63 2.64
N GLU A 57 0.38 3.13 3.88
CA GLU A 57 0.93 1.83 4.28
C GLU A 57 0.44 0.74 3.33
N LEU A 58 -0.87 0.61 3.13
CA LEU A 58 -1.42 -0.45 2.28
C LEU A 58 -0.90 -0.37 0.85
N LEU A 59 -0.86 0.81 0.24
CA LEU A 59 -0.36 0.96 -1.13
C LEU A 59 1.15 0.73 -1.21
N ASP A 60 1.94 1.16 -0.23
CA ASP A 60 3.38 0.91 -0.17
C ASP A 60 3.70 -0.59 -0.05
N LEU A 61 2.95 -1.32 0.78
CA LEU A 61 3.08 -2.78 0.89
C LEU A 61 2.84 -3.47 -0.45
N HIS A 62 1.83 -3.03 -1.21
CA HIS A 62 1.52 -3.60 -2.53
C HIS A 62 2.56 -3.21 -3.58
N ARG A 63 3.06 -1.97 -3.56
CA ARG A 63 4.20 -1.53 -4.38
C ARG A 63 5.46 -2.35 -4.09
N MET A 64 5.72 -2.72 -2.83
CA MET A 64 6.83 -3.61 -2.48
C MET A 64 6.59 -5.07 -2.93
N PHE A 65 5.34 -5.53 -2.87
CA PHE A 65 4.97 -6.91 -3.19
C PHE A 65 4.91 -7.19 -4.70
N HIS A 66 4.36 -6.25 -5.47
CA HIS A 66 4.22 -6.31 -6.92
C HIS A 66 4.50 -4.91 -7.50
N PRO A 67 5.75 -4.60 -7.89
CA PRO A 67 6.18 -3.25 -8.24
C PRO A 67 5.35 -2.57 -9.35
N GLU A 68 4.89 -3.32 -10.35
CA GLU A 68 4.11 -2.76 -11.46
C GLU A 68 2.61 -2.56 -11.11
N CYS A 69 2.14 -2.96 -9.92
CA CYS A 69 0.70 -3.00 -9.65
C CYS A 69 0.00 -1.63 -9.67
N LEU A 70 0.77 -0.54 -9.52
CA LEU A 70 0.26 0.84 -9.54
C LEU A 70 0.47 1.56 -10.88
N ASP A 71 1.00 0.90 -11.91
CA ASP A 71 1.40 1.57 -13.15
C ASP A 71 0.23 2.19 -13.92
N ASP A 72 -0.92 1.53 -13.88
CA ASP A 72 -2.16 2.03 -14.49
C ASP A 72 -2.90 3.08 -13.63
N TYR A 73 -2.46 3.30 -12.38
CA TYR A 73 -3.15 4.15 -11.40
C TYR A 73 -2.30 5.37 -11.03
N ARG A 74 -2.17 6.32 -11.97
CA ARG A 74 -1.32 7.52 -11.80
C ARG A 74 -1.66 8.31 -10.55
N ASN A 75 -2.93 8.47 -10.19
CA ASN A 75 -3.35 9.21 -9.00
C ASN A 75 -2.92 8.52 -7.69
N LEU A 76 -2.91 7.18 -7.62
CA LEU A 76 -2.40 6.45 -6.47
C LEU A 76 -0.88 6.60 -6.32
N ARG A 77 -0.13 6.58 -7.43
CA ARG A 77 1.31 6.89 -7.41
C ARG A 77 1.57 8.32 -6.94
N SER A 78 0.84 9.30 -7.50
CA SER A 78 0.92 10.70 -7.06
C SER A 78 0.58 10.86 -5.58
N PHE A 79 -0.37 10.08 -5.04
CA PHE A 79 -0.70 10.07 -3.62
C PHE A 79 0.48 9.57 -2.76
N LEU A 80 1.14 8.48 -3.15
CA LEU A 80 2.33 7.97 -2.47
C LEU A 80 3.46 9.01 -2.50
N ASP A 81 3.78 9.56 -3.68
CA ASP A 81 4.82 10.57 -3.84
C ASP A 81 4.51 11.82 -3.00
N HIS A 82 3.24 12.24 -2.99
CA HIS A 82 2.82 13.39 -2.21
C HIS A 82 2.95 13.14 -0.70
N PHE A 83 2.52 11.96 -0.22
CA PHE A 83 2.65 11.57 1.18
C PHE A 83 4.13 11.52 1.62
N GLU A 84 5.00 10.90 0.82
CA GLU A 84 6.45 10.81 1.09
C GLU A 84 7.14 12.17 1.05
N SER A 85 6.59 13.14 0.31
CA SER A 85 7.11 14.51 0.23
C SER A 85 6.75 15.42 1.42
N LEU A 86 5.85 15.00 2.30
CA LEU A 86 5.50 15.78 3.50
C LEU A 86 6.74 15.97 4.37
N GLU A 87 7.05 17.21 4.76
CA GLU A 87 8.32 17.56 5.43
C GLU A 87 8.67 16.61 6.59
N LYS A 88 7.72 16.36 7.50
CA LYS A 88 7.92 15.47 8.66
C LYS A 88 7.97 13.98 8.32
N ILE A 89 7.32 13.56 7.25
CA ILE A 89 7.42 12.18 6.75
C ILE A 89 8.78 11.98 6.08
N ALA A 90 9.18 12.89 5.19
CA ALA A 90 10.48 12.86 4.52
C ALA A 90 11.64 12.90 5.53
N GLU A 91 11.56 13.74 6.56
CA GLU A 91 12.53 13.81 7.66
C GLU A 91 12.58 12.47 8.43
N TYR A 92 11.41 11.92 8.78
CA TYR A 92 11.33 10.63 9.47
C TYR A 92 11.95 9.50 8.64
N MET A 93 11.57 9.38 7.35
CA MET A 93 12.04 8.32 6.45
C MET A 93 13.55 8.36 6.18
N LYS A 94 14.17 9.54 6.27
CA LYS A 94 15.64 9.71 6.17
C LYS A 94 16.36 9.45 7.49
N SER A 95 15.64 9.41 8.61
CA SER A 95 16.23 9.18 9.94
C SER A 95 16.55 7.70 10.17
N GLY A 96 17.50 7.42 11.06
CA GLY A 96 17.78 6.05 11.52
C GLY A 96 16.65 5.40 12.34
N LYS A 97 15.54 6.11 12.58
CA LYS A 97 14.36 5.58 13.28
C LYS A 97 13.33 4.97 12.31
N PHE A 98 13.47 5.19 11.01
CA PHE A 98 12.57 4.63 10.03
C PHE A 98 12.87 3.15 9.80
N ILE A 99 11.85 2.32 9.95
CA ILE A 99 11.93 0.88 9.77
C ILE A 99 11.04 0.54 8.57
N LYS A 100 11.66 0.32 7.42
CA LYS A 100 10.95 -0.09 6.19
C LYS A 100 10.69 -1.60 6.15
N THR A 101 11.57 -2.37 6.76
CA THR A 101 11.53 -3.84 6.77
C THR A 101 12.05 -4.39 8.10
N PRO A 102 11.63 -5.59 8.52
CA PRO A 102 10.66 -6.46 7.83
C PRO A 102 9.23 -5.93 7.92
N VAL A 103 8.42 -6.23 6.90
CA VAL A 103 6.99 -5.87 6.82
C VAL A 103 6.15 -6.75 7.74
N ASN A 104 6.41 -8.05 7.69
CA ASN A 104 5.69 -9.07 8.43
C ASN A 104 6.60 -9.75 9.45
N ASN A 105 6.01 -10.50 10.37
CA ASN A 105 6.79 -11.30 11.30
C ASN A 105 7.39 -12.55 10.61
N LYS A 106 8.28 -13.25 11.32
CA LYS A 106 9.05 -14.39 10.81
C LYS A 106 8.21 -15.59 10.32
N MET A 107 6.94 -15.69 10.70
CA MET A 107 6.05 -16.77 10.25
C MET A 107 5.47 -16.54 8.86
N ALA A 108 5.52 -15.30 8.34
CA ALA A 108 5.02 -15.00 7.01
C ALA A 108 5.87 -15.60 5.90
N LYS A 109 5.24 -15.83 4.76
CA LYS A 109 5.86 -16.28 3.51
C LYS A 109 6.43 -15.13 2.70
N TRP A 110 5.98 -13.90 2.93
CA TRP A 110 6.47 -12.69 2.26
C TRP A 110 6.70 -11.54 3.24
N GLY A 111 7.73 -10.74 2.99
CA GLY A 111 8.03 -9.53 3.75
C GLY A 111 8.57 -9.76 5.17
N LYS A 112 9.02 -10.97 5.50
CA LYS A 112 9.69 -11.32 6.76
C LYS A 112 11.14 -10.85 6.84
#